data_AF-A0A7Z0EK24-F1
#
_entry.id   AF-A0A7Z0EK24-F1
#
_cell.length_a   1.000
_cell.length_b   1.000
_cell.length_c   1.000
_cell.angle_alpha   90.00
_cell.angle_beta   90.00
_cell.angle_gamma   90.00
#
_symmetry.space_group_name_H-M   'P 1'
#
loop_
_entity.id
_entity.type
_entity.pdbx_description
1 polymer ?
#
loop_
_entity_poly.entity_id
_entity_poly.type
_entity_poly.pdbx_seq_one_letter_code
_entity_poly.pdbx_strand_id
1 'polypeptide(L)'
;MSYKPAVVALRRDRSKSLENQLDRVMRPFLYHPDTESDGIHERHSRCDGWMVGGHWSGRYLSTAHGSADLVNPRRFPQDSPLAEYAACDGGPKHLLALERMRAVAEETAWRHWPAFIAERRRDHPLFGPVNDEPVSSIRSAFDEFVARDRDRAVTGTSLVTLEGQWLDGRGAMEESDAYYRRAGAYIDALDEGVWLVCLSVHF
;
A
#
# COMPACT_ATOMS: atom_id res chain seq x y z
N MET A 1 -12.87 1.72 -15.71
CA MET A 1 -11.82 2.45 -14.95
C MET A 1 -11.93 2.08 -13.48
N SER A 2 -10.81 2.01 -12.77
CA SER A 2 -10.76 1.46 -11.40
C SER A 2 -9.98 2.36 -10.46
N TYR A 3 -10.49 2.62 -9.26
CA TYR A 3 -9.75 3.29 -8.20
C TYR A 3 -8.78 2.31 -7.53
N LYS A 4 -7.54 2.76 -7.27
CA LYS A 4 -6.57 1.99 -6.46
C LYS A 4 -5.90 2.87 -5.42
N PRO A 5 -5.40 2.29 -4.31
CA PRO A 5 -4.73 3.06 -3.28
C PRO A 5 -3.32 3.43 -3.75
N ALA A 6 -2.98 4.71 -3.69
CA ALA A 6 -1.61 5.18 -3.81
C ALA A 6 -1.19 5.86 -2.52
N VAL A 7 -0.01 5.53 -2.01
CA VAL A 7 0.57 6.19 -0.83
C VAL A 7 1.46 7.33 -1.32
N VAL A 8 1.38 8.48 -0.67
CA VAL A 8 2.27 9.62 -0.92
C VAL A 8 3.10 9.89 0.32
N ALA A 9 4.41 9.84 0.17
CA ALA A 9 5.35 10.35 1.17
C ALA A 9 5.55 11.86 0.97
N LEU A 10 5.41 12.66 2.02
CA LEU A 10 5.65 14.11 1.94
C LEU A 10 6.19 14.71 3.25
N ARG A 11 6.99 15.77 3.13
CA ARG A 11 7.38 16.61 4.27
C ARG A 11 6.34 17.71 4.46
N ARG A 12 5.52 17.61 5.51
CA ARG A 12 4.37 18.49 5.76
C ARG A 12 4.80 19.89 6.17
N ASP A 13 4.48 20.90 5.36
CA ASP A 13 4.58 22.32 5.71
C ASP A 13 3.26 22.80 6.31
N ARG A 14 3.17 22.84 7.65
CA ARG A 14 1.96 23.19 8.41
C ARG A 14 1.36 24.56 8.07
N SER A 15 2.10 25.45 7.40
CA SER A 15 1.56 26.74 6.93
C SER A 15 0.63 26.63 5.71
N LYS A 16 0.64 25.49 5.02
CA LYS A 16 -0.19 25.21 3.83
C LYS A 16 -1.24 24.15 4.14
N SER A 17 -2.34 24.14 3.38
CA SER A 17 -3.28 23.01 3.41
C SER A 17 -2.61 21.71 2.93
N LEU A 18 -3.12 20.57 3.37
CA LEU A 18 -2.58 19.27 2.95
C LEU A 18 -2.89 19.03 1.47
N GLU A 19 -4.09 19.40 1.05
CA GLU A 19 -4.62 19.27 -0.30
C GLU A 19 -3.74 20.02 -1.30
N ASN A 20 -3.32 21.26 -1.02
CA ASN A 20 -2.45 22.03 -1.91
C ASN A 20 -1.05 21.40 -2.04
N GLN A 21 -0.56 20.74 -0.99
CA GLN A 21 0.73 20.05 -1.03
C GLN A 21 0.64 18.75 -1.82
N LEU A 22 -0.43 17.97 -1.60
CA LEU A 22 -0.71 16.77 -2.37
C LEU A 22 -0.93 17.08 -3.84
N ASP A 23 -1.65 18.16 -4.17
CA ASP A 23 -1.81 18.64 -5.54
C ASP A 23 -0.47 18.91 -6.21
N ARG A 24 0.42 19.65 -5.53
CA ARG A 24 1.77 19.90 -6.04
C ARG A 24 2.57 18.62 -6.28
N VAL A 25 2.48 17.64 -5.38
CA VAL A 25 3.21 16.36 -5.50
C VAL A 25 2.61 15.48 -6.60
N MET A 26 1.29 15.48 -6.75
CA MET A 26 0.57 14.63 -7.69
C MET A 26 0.50 15.23 -9.11
N ARG A 27 0.64 16.54 -9.26
CA ARG A 27 0.54 17.25 -10.54
C ARG A 27 1.35 16.63 -11.68
N PRO A 28 2.61 16.19 -11.50
CA PRO A 28 3.38 15.57 -12.58
C PRO A 28 2.79 14.25 -13.11
N PHE A 29 1.89 13.62 -12.36
CA PHE A 29 1.31 12.32 -12.68
C PHE A 29 -0.13 12.42 -13.21
N LEU A 30 -0.73 13.61 -13.21
CA LEU A 30 -2.08 13.83 -13.70
C LEU A 30 -2.10 13.87 -15.24
N TYR A 31 -3.09 13.20 -15.82
CA TYR A 31 -3.37 13.30 -17.24
C TYR A 31 -3.86 14.71 -17.59
N HIS A 32 -3.20 15.34 -18.57
CA HIS A 32 -3.62 16.60 -19.16
C HIS A 32 -4.06 16.34 -20.61
N PRO A 33 -5.34 16.57 -20.96
CA PRO A 33 -5.83 16.33 -22.31
C PRO A 33 -5.16 17.25 -23.37
N ASP A 34 -4.61 18.39 -22.96
CA ASP A 34 -4.03 19.38 -23.87
C ASP A 34 -2.55 19.12 -24.26
N THR A 35 -1.92 18.07 -23.75
CA THR A 35 -0.51 17.73 -24.04
C THR A 35 -0.28 16.88 -25.31
N GLU A 36 -1.29 16.72 -26.17
CA GLU A 36 -1.22 15.86 -27.38
C GLU A 36 -0.44 16.43 -28.59
N SER A 37 0.18 17.62 -28.51
CA SER A 37 0.74 18.26 -29.71
C SER A 37 2.04 17.68 -30.26
N ASP A 38 3.01 17.26 -29.44
CA ASP A 38 4.37 17.03 -29.96
C ASP A 38 4.81 15.59 -29.64
N GLY A 39 4.80 14.75 -30.68
CA GLY A 39 4.86 13.28 -30.68
C GLY A 39 6.10 12.59 -30.08
N ILE A 40 6.74 13.13 -29.04
CA ILE A 40 7.76 12.47 -28.24
C ILE A 40 7.60 12.89 -26.76
N HIS A 41 6.53 12.44 -26.12
CA HIS A 41 6.43 12.48 -24.66
C HIS A 41 6.22 11.06 -24.14
N GLU A 42 7.25 10.53 -23.46
CA GLU A 42 7.10 9.37 -22.59
C GLU A 42 5.89 9.61 -21.68
N ARG A 43 4.99 8.63 -21.60
CA ARG A 43 3.73 8.71 -20.84
C ARG A 43 4.04 8.88 -19.34
N HIS A 44 4.23 10.12 -18.90
CA HIS A 44 4.43 10.47 -17.47
C HIS A 44 3.10 10.52 -16.70
N SER A 45 1.98 10.70 -17.39
CA SER A 45 0.64 10.63 -16.80
C SER A 45 0.38 9.23 -16.27
N ARG A 46 0.18 9.13 -14.95
CA ARG A 46 -0.12 7.87 -14.26
C ARG A 46 -1.56 7.77 -13.85
N CYS A 47 -2.31 8.86 -13.71
CA CYS A 47 -3.71 8.89 -13.24
C CYS A 47 -4.51 10.07 -13.82
N ASP A 48 -5.84 9.97 -13.79
CA ASP A 48 -6.74 11.06 -14.24
C ASP A 48 -7.24 11.94 -13.07
N GLY A 49 -7.06 11.46 -11.84
CA GLY A 49 -7.54 12.13 -10.65
C GLY A 49 -7.18 11.38 -9.38
N TRP A 50 -7.24 12.10 -8.25
CA TRP A 50 -6.99 11.55 -6.94
C TRP A 50 -7.83 12.27 -5.89
N MET A 51 -8.05 11.62 -4.76
CA MET A 51 -8.63 12.26 -3.58
C MET A 51 -8.10 11.61 -2.30
N VAL A 52 -8.03 12.39 -1.22
CA VAL A 52 -7.83 11.87 0.13
C VAL A 52 -9.10 11.15 0.58
N GLY A 53 -8.96 9.96 1.17
CA GLY A 53 -10.10 9.13 1.55
C GLY A 53 -10.70 8.39 0.36
N GLY A 54 -12.05 8.36 0.26
CA GLY A 54 -12.77 7.58 -0.74
C GLY A 54 -12.81 6.07 -0.43
N HIS A 55 -12.59 5.24 -1.44
CA HIS A 55 -12.64 3.76 -1.34
C HIS A 55 -11.64 3.18 -0.33
N TRP A 56 -10.53 3.88 -0.12
CA TRP A 56 -9.44 3.45 0.76
C TRP A 56 -9.35 4.27 2.03
N SER A 57 -10.46 4.90 2.43
CA SER A 57 -10.49 5.67 3.67
C SER A 57 -10.24 4.78 4.88
N GLY A 58 -9.52 5.29 5.88
CA GLY A 58 -9.20 4.56 7.11
C GLY A 58 -8.16 3.46 6.91
N ARG A 59 -7.35 3.54 5.84
CA ARG A 59 -6.34 2.53 5.52
C ARG A 59 -5.31 2.33 6.63
N TYR A 60 -4.89 3.40 7.28
CA TYR A 60 -3.89 3.35 8.34
C TYR A 60 -4.54 3.23 9.71
N LEU A 61 -3.86 2.52 10.61
CA LEU A 61 -4.18 2.51 12.03
C LEU A 61 -3.22 3.44 12.77
N SER A 62 -3.71 4.09 13.82
CA SER A 62 -2.91 4.92 14.72
C SER A 62 -3.37 4.71 16.16
N THR A 63 -2.43 4.64 17.11
CA THR A 63 -2.74 4.66 18.55
C THR A 63 -3.04 6.08 19.06
N ALA A 64 -2.68 7.10 18.28
CA ALA A 64 -2.85 8.51 18.61
C ALA A 64 -4.24 9.03 18.17
N HIS A 65 -5.32 8.35 18.55
CA HIS A 65 -6.71 8.57 18.08
C HIS A 65 -7.33 9.96 18.38
N GLY A 66 -6.59 10.90 18.97
CA GLY A 66 -6.96 12.31 19.18
C GLY A 66 -5.98 13.32 18.59
N SER A 67 -4.95 12.87 17.86
CA SER A 67 -3.95 13.76 17.29
C SER A 67 -4.52 14.58 16.13
N ALA A 68 -4.29 15.88 16.14
CA ALA A 68 -4.63 16.80 15.04
C ALA A 68 -3.76 16.58 13.79
N ASP A 69 -2.70 15.78 13.90
CA ASP A 69 -1.81 15.44 12.78
C ASP A 69 -2.27 14.21 11.99
N LEU A 70 -3.37 13.55 12.39
CA LEU A 70 -3.96 12.46 11.61
C LEU A 70 -4.87 13.03 10.51
N VAL A 71 -4.83 12.42 9.34
CA VAL A 71 -5.70 12.76 8.21
C VAL A 71 -7.00 11.97 8.31
N ASN A 72 -8.13 12.67 8.40
CA ASN A 72 -9.48 12.09 8.52
C ASN A 72 -9.61 10.96 9.57
N PRO A 73 -9.21 11.18 10.84
CA PRO A 73 -9.26 10.13 11.85
C PRO A 73 -10.71 9.71 12.14
N ARG A 74 -10.91 8.41 12.29
CA ARG A 74 -12.19 7.75 12.62
C ARG A 74 -11.96 6.83 13.80
N ARG A 75 -12.78 6.96 14.83
CA ARG A 75 -12.72 6.11 16.02
C ARG A 75 -13.50 4.83 15.80
N PHE A 76 -13.00 3.75 16.36
CA PHE A 76 -13.75 2.51 16.46
C PHE A 76 -14.76 2.60 17.63
N PRO A 77 -15.85 1.81 17.59
CA PRO A 77 -16.73 1.61 18.74
C PRO A 77 -15.97 1.16 19.99
N GLN A 78 -16.45 1.51 21.19
CA GLN A 78 -15.75 1.21 22.46
C GLN A 78 -15.62 -0.29 22.75
N ASP A 79 -16.55 -1.09 22.24
CA ASP A 79 -16.59 -2.55 22.35
C ASP A 79 -15.78 -3.26 21.24
N SER A 80 -15.19 -2.49 20.31
CA SER A 80 -14.35 -3.04 19.26
C SER A 80 -13.01 -3.54 19.81
N PRO A 81 -12.45 -4.65 19.29
CA PRO A 81 -11.05 -5.02 19.56
C PRO A 81 -10.04 -3.98 19.04
N LEU A 82 -10.50 -2.99 18.27
CA LEU A 82 -9.69 -1.87 17.77
C LEU A 82 -10.00 -0.56 18.50
N ALA A 83 -10.71 -0.58 19.64
CA ALA A 83 -11.14 0.62 20.37
C ALA A 83 -9.97 1.53 20.81
N GLU A 84 -8.77 0.97 20.99
CA GLU A 84 -7.54 1.72 21.32
C GLU A 84 -6.89 2.42 20.11
N TYR A 85 -7.38 2.15 18.89
CA TYR A 85 -6.87 2.73 17.64
C TYR A 85 -7.85 3.74 17.03
N ALA A 86 -7.34 4.55 16.11
CA ALA A 86 -8.11 5.23 15.08
C ALA A 86 -7.73 4.70 13.70
N ALA A 87 -8.73 4.56 12.83
CA ALA A 87 -8.51 4.46 11.40
C ALA A 87 -8.26 5.86 10.84
N CYS A 88 -7.32 6.04 9.94
CA CYS A 88 -7.01 7.34 9.31
C CYS A 88 -6.52 7.16 7.87
N ASP A 89 -6.55 8.26 7.11
CA ASP A 89 -6.08 8.30 5.73
C ASP A 89 -4.58 8.61 5.64
N GLY A 90 -3.94 8.93 6.75
CA GLY A 90 -2.53 9.27 6.80
C GLY A 90 -2.12 10.03 8.05
N GLY A 91 -0.84 10.38 8.12
CA GLY A 91 -0.23 11.14 9.20
C GLY A 91 1.29 10.97 9.23
N PRO A 92 1.99 11.59 10.19
CA PRO A 92 3.40 11.34 10.46
C PRO A 92 3.67 9.85 10.72
N LYS A 93 4.75 9.31 10.15
CA LYS A 93 5.11 7.88 10.26
C LYS A 93 5.07 7.35 11.69
N HIS A 94 5.65 8.07 12.65
CA HIS A 94 5.67 7.63 14.06
C HIS A 94 4.28 7.54 14.72
N LEU A 95 3.26 8.21 14.16
CA LEU A 95 1.89 8.10 14.66
C LEU A 95 1.15 6.92 14.04
N LEU A 96 1.66 6.33 12.96
CA LEU A 96 1.02 5.22 12.27
C LEU A 96 1.51 3.89 12.84
N ALA A 97 0.58 2.99 13.15
CA ALA A 97 0.86 1.66 13.69
C ALA A 97 1.27 0.68 12.57
N LEU A 98 2.30 1.03 11.79
CA LEU A 98 2.73 0.26 10.59
C LEU A 98 3.10 -1.19 10.94
N GLU A 99 3.81 -1.40 12.04
CA GLU A 99 4.17 -2.75 12.50
C GLU A 99 2.94 -3.57 12.90
N ARG A 100 1.93 -2.94 13.52
CA ARG A 100 0.68 -3.63 13.83
C ARG A 100 -0.03 -4.04 12.55
N MET A 101 -0.07 -3.18 11.53
CA MET A 101 -0.67 -3.49 10.23
C MET A 101 0.04 -4.67 9.55
N ARG A 102 1.39 -4.68 9.58
CA ARG A 102 2.20 -5.81 9.07
C ARG A 102 1.93 -7.10 9.83
N ALA A 103 1.89 -7.05 11.16
CA ALA A 103 1.60 -8.21 12.00
C ALA A 103 0.21 -8.80 11.70
N VAL A 104 -0.81 -7.97 11.56
CA VAL A 104 -2.17 -8.43 11.21
C VAL A 104 -2.22 -9.04 9.81
N ALA A 105 -1.48 -8.47 8.84
CA ALA A 105 -1.38 -9.03 7.50
C ALA A 105 -0.69 -10.40 7.53
N GLU A 106 0.41 -10.55 8.28
CA GLU A 106 1.05 -11.85 8.51
C GLU A 106 0.09 -12.87 9.15
N GLU A 107 -0.57 -12.51 10.25
CA GLU A 107 -1.54 -13.37 10.94
C GLU A 107 -2.66 -13.81 9.99
N THR A 108 -3.11 -12.91 9.11
CA THR A 108 -4.13 -13.19 8.10
C THR A 108 -3.59 -14.13 7.04
N ALA A 109 -2.41 -13.84 6.48
CA ALA A 109 -1.74 -14.68 5.49
C ALA A 109 -1.55 -16.11 5.99
N TRP A 110 -1.15 -16.30 7.26
CA TRP A 110 -1.03 -17.62 7.89
C TRP A 110 -2.31 -18.46 7.85
N ARG A 111 -3.49 -17.84 7.86
CA ARG A 111 -4.78 -18.56 7.74
C ARG A 111 -4.95 -19.22 6.38
N HIS A 112 -4.19 -18.80 5.36
CA HIS A 112 -4.21 -19.39 4.02
C HIS A 112 -3.31 -20.63 3.91
N TRP A 113 -2.48 -20.95 4.91
CA TRP A 113 -1.56 -22.09 4.86
C TRP A 113 -2.24 -23.44 4.50
N PRO A 114 -3.39 -23.81 5.10
CA PRO A 114 -4.05 -25.07 4.75
C PRO A 114 -4.47 -25.12 3.28
N ALA A 115 -4.99 -24.00 2.73
CA ALA A 115 -5.40 -23.91 1.34
C ALA A 115 -4.18 -23.97 0.39
N PHE A 116 -3.10 -23.28 0.75
CA PHE A 116 -1.84 -23.27 -0.01
C PHE A 116 -1.25 -24.68 -0.13
N ILE A 117 -1.20 -25.43 0.98
CA ILE A 117 -0.75 -26.83 1.00
C ILE A 117 -1.67 -27.72 0.17
N ALA A 118 -2.99 -27.57 0.30
CA ALA A 118 -3.95 -28.38 -0.43
C ALA A 118 -3.88 -28.14 -1.95
N GLU A 119 -3.62 -26.92 -2.38
CA GLU A 119 -3.42 -26.57 -3.79
C GLU A 119 -2.14 -27.18 -4.35
N ARG A 120 -1.01 -27.06 -3.64
CA ARG A 120 0.28 -27.62 -4.07
C ARG A 120 0.30 -29.15 -4.11
N ARG A 121 -0.52 -29.80 -3.27
CA ARG A 121 -0.66 -31.25 -3.22
C ARG A 121 -1.84 -31.78 -4.04
N ARG A 122 -2.54 -30.92 -4.79
CA ARG A 122 -3.64 -31.38 -5.64
C ARG A 122 -3.05 -32.17 -6.81
N ASP A 123 -3.58 -33.38 -7.02
CA ASP A 123 -3.24 -34.19 -8.19
C ASP A 123 -3.50 -33.40 -9.47
N HIS A 124 -2.50 -33.33 -10.35
CA HIS A 124 -2.68 -32.65 -11.63
C HIS A 124 -3.42 -33.60 -12.58
N PRO A 125 -4.58 -33.21 -13.14
CA PRO A 125 -5.45 -34.12 -13.90
C PRO A 125 -4.79 -34.72 -15.16
N LEU A 126 -3.72 -34.09 -15.66
CA LEU A 126 -2.94 -34.59 -16.81
C LEU A 126 -1.62 -35.27 -16.45
N PHE A 127 -1.10 -35.11 -15.23
CA PHE A 127 0.25 -35.58 -14.86
C PHE A 127 0.28 -36.52 -13.65
N GLY A 128 -0.89 -36.84 -13.08
CA GLY A 128 -0.99 -37.68 -11.89
C GLY A 128 -0.61 -36.93 -10.61
N PRO A 129 -0.36 -37.66 -9.51
CA PRO A 129 -0.08 -37.05 -8.21
C PRO A 129 1.21 -36.22 -8.23
N VAL A 130 1.09 -34.93 -7.94
CA VAL A 130 2.22 -34.02 -7.70
C VAL A 130 2.65 -34.16 -6.23
N ASN A 131 3.06 -35.37 -5.84
CA ASN A 131 3.31 -35.71 -4.43
C ASN A 131 4.78 -35.57 -3.99
N ASP A 132 5.66 -35.06 -4.85
CA ASP A 132 7.11 -35.06 -4.58
C ASP A 132 7.69 -33.71 -4.13
N GLU A 133 6.91 -32.62 -4.07
CA GLU A 133 7.43 -31.35 -3.54
C GLU A 133 7.64 -31.46 -2.01
N PRO A 134 8.87 -31.29 -1.50
CA PRO A 134 9.13 -31.33 -0.07
C PRO A 134 8.34 -30.25 0.68
N VAL A 135 7.82 -30.56 1.86
CA VAL A 135 7.09 -29.59 2.71
C VAL A 135 7.93 -28.35 2.98
N SER A 136 9.25 -28.49 3.12
CA SER A 136 10.17 -27.37 3.29
C SER A 136 10.15 -26.40 2.11
N SER A 137 10.02 -26.90 0.87
CA SER A 137 9.94 -26.05 -0.33
C SER A 137 8.61 -25.30 -0.38
N ILE A 138 7.49 -25.99 -0.08
CA ILE A 138 6.17 -25.37 0.02
C ILE A 138 6.17 -24.30 1.12
N ARG A 139 6.85 -24.59 2.24
CA ARG A 139 7.00 -23.67 3.36
C ARG A 139 7.76 -22.42 2.94
N SER A 140 8.90 -22.53 2.26
CA SER A 140 9.66 -21.38 1.78
C SER A 140 8.84 -20.50 0.83
N ALA A 141 8.11 -21.09 -0.12
CA ALA A 141 7.23 -20.34 -1.02
C ALA A 141 6.09 -19.63 -0.26
N PHE A 142 5.60 -20.24 0.83
CA PHE A 142 4.59 -19.63 1.67
C PHE A 142 5.15 -18.51 2.55
N ASP A 143 6.37 -18.65 3.07
CA ASP A 143 7.04 -17.58 3.81
C ASP A 143 7.25 -16.34 2.91
N GLU A 144 7.55 -16.53 1.62
CA GLU A 144 7.57 -15.44 0.63
C GLU A 144 6.18 -14.82 0.41
N PHE A 145 5.12 -15.63 0.34
CA PHE A 145 3.74 -15.17 0.29
C PHE A 145 3.38 -14.29 1.50
N VAL A 146 3.75 -14.72 2.70
CA VAL A 146 3.52 -13.99 3.96
C VAL A 146 4.31 -12.67 3.96
N ALA A 147 5.59 -12.70 3.59
CA ALA A 147 6.42 -11.49 3.52
C ALA A 147 5.81 -10.45 2.57
N ARG A 148 5.31 -10.90 1.42
CA ARG A 148 4.62 -10.02 0.47
C ARG A 148 3.35 -9.40 1.04
N ASP A 149 2.54 -10.17 1.77
CA ASP A 149 1.30 -9.66 2.36
C ASP A 149 1.58 -8.62 3.46
N ARG A 150 2.66 -8.83 4.25
CA ARG A 150 3.18 -7.84 5.20
C ARG A 150 3.53 -6.52 4.51
N ASP A 151 4.31 -6.55 3.44
CA ASP A 151 4.72 -5.33 2.72
C ASP A 151 3.52 -4.61 2.09
N ARG A 152 2.59 -5.37 1.49
CA ARG A 152 1.34 -4.87 0.91
C ARG A 152 0.48 -4.09 1.88
N ALA A 153 0.52 -4.44 3.17
CA ALA A 153 -0.30 -3.80 4.20
C ALA A 153 -0.08 -2.28 4.23
N VAL A 154 1.16 -1.82 4.06
CA VAL A 154 1.54 -0.41 4.30
C VAL A 154 1.77 0.42 3.03
N THR A 155 2.09 -0.20 1.90
CA THR A 155 2.53 0.50 0.68
C THR A 155 1.41 0.92 -0.27
N GLY A 156 0.22 0.31 -0.18
CA GLY A 156 -0.79 0.44 -1.24
C GLY A 156 -0.32 -0.17 -2.57
N THR A 157 -1.03 0.13 -3.67
CA THR A 157 -0.69 -0.39 -5.01
C THR A 157 0.34 0.44 -5.76
N SER A 158 0.60 1.66 -5.29
CA SER A 158 1.64 2.54 -5.80
C SER A 158 2.12 3.45 -4.68
N LEU A 159 3.36 3.93 -4.78
CA LEU A 159 3.98 4.84 -3.82
C LEU A 159 4.60 6.03 -4.57
N VAL A 160 4.27 7.24 -4.15
CA VAL A 160 4.96 8.47 -4.56
C VAL A 160 5.99 8.82 -3.50
N THR A 161 7.27 8.85 -3.88
CA THR A 161 8.38 9.11 -2.98
C THR A 161 8.56 10.61 -2.70
N LEU A 162 9.33 10.97 -1.68
CA LEU A 162 9.71 12.35 -1.37
C LEU A 162 10.46 13.03 -2.53
N GLU A 163 11.15 12.23 -3.34
CA GLU A 163 11.89 12.67 -4.53
C GLU A 163 10.97 12.87 -5.75
N GLY A 164 9.67 12.64 -5.61
CA GLY A 164 8.70 12.78 -6.69
C GLY A 164 8.77 11.63 -7.70
N GLN A 165 9.17 10.43 -7.26
CA GLN A 165 9.13 9.24 -8.12
C GLN A 165 7.85 8.44 -7.88
N TRP A 166 7.22 7.98 -8.97
CA TRP A 166 6.11 7.03 -8.90
C TRP A 166 6.63 5.60 -8.96
N LEU A 167 6.55 4.87 -7.85
CA LEU A 167 6.79 3.44 -7.81
C LEU A 167 5.46 2.73 -8.09
N ASP A 168 5.37 2.03 -9.23
CA ASP A 168 4.17 1.29 -9.62
C ASP A 168 4.30 -0.19 -9.22
N GLY A 169 3.27 -0.72 -8.57
CA GLY A 169 3.10 -2.14 -8.31
C GLY A 169 2.33 -2.87 -9.41
N ARG A 170 1.89 -2.15 -10.46
CA ARG A 170 1.28 -2.73 -11.66
C ARG A 170 2.36 -3.34 -12.54
N GLY A 171 2.15 -4.60 -12.92
CA GLY A 171 3.08 -5.36 -13.74
C GLY A 171 2.81 -6.84 -13.64
N ALA A 172 3.69 -7.64 -14.24
CA ALA A 172 3.73 -9.07 -13.97
C ALA A 172 3.93 -9.34 -12.46
N MET A 173 3.63 -10.55 -11.99
CA MET A 173 3.72 -10.89 -10.57
C MET A 173 5.09 -10.54 -9.96
N GLU A 174 6.18 -10.86 -10.67
CA GLU A 174 7.55 -10.56 -10.24
C GLU A 174 7.82 -9.05 -10.09
N GLU A 175 7.28 -8.22 -10.99
CA GLU A 175 7.40 -6.76 -10.93
C GLU A 175 6.62 -6.19 -9.74
N SER A 176 5.44 -6.76 -9.46
CA SER A 176 4.63 -6.40 -8.29
C SER A 176 5.36 -6.75 -6.99
N ASP A 177 5.98 -7.91 -6.91
CA ASP A 177 6.70 -8.36 -5.72
C ASP A 177 8.00 -7.56 -5.50
N ALA A 178 8.69 -7.19 -6.57
CA ALA A 178 9.81 -6.25 -6.52
C ALA A 178 9.36 -4.86 -6.04
N TYR A 179 8.17 -4.40 -6.46
CA TYR A 179 7.59 -3.14 -5.98
C TYR A 179 7.35 -3.17 -4.47
N TYR A 180 6.68 -4.19 -3.93
CA TYR A 180 6.32 -4.22 -2.50
C TYR A 180 7.57 -4.20 -1.61
N ARG A 181 8.59 -4.98 -1.96
CA ARG A 181 9.88 -4.97 -1.25
C ARG A 181 10.55 -3.60 -1.28
N ARG A 182 10.61 -2.97 -2.47
CA ARG A 182 11.23 -1.65 -2.64
C ARG A 182 10.46 -0.55 -1.91
N ALA A 183 9.13 -0.56 -2.00
CA ALA A 183 8.27 0.42 -1.36
C ALA A 183 8.26 0.25 0.17
N GLY A 184 8.25 -0.99 0.67
CA GLY A 184 8.37 -1.29 2.10
C GLY A 184 9.70 -0.79 2.65
N ALA A 185 10.82 -1.16 2.02
CA ALA A 185 12.15 -0.69 2.41
C ALA A 185 12.28 0.84 2.36
N TYR A 186 11.67 1.49 1.36
CA TYR A 186 11.63 2.95 1.29
C TYR A 186 10.90 3.55 2.50
N ILE A 187 9.71 3.05 2.82
CA ILE A 187 8.93 3.51 3.98
C ILE A 187 9.70 3.31 5.30
N ASP A 188 10.39 2.19 5.44
CA ASP A 188 11.18 1.89 6.64
C ASP A 188 12.36 2.86 6.82
N ALA A 189 12.97 3.30 5.71
CA ALA A 189 14.06 4.26 5.72
C ALA A 189 13.63 5.73 5.94
N LEU A 190 12.33 6.05 5.82
CA LEU A 190 11.83 7.42 6.04
C LEU A 190 12.00 7.88 7.48
N ASP A 191 12.27 9.17 7.66
CA ASP A 191 12.26 9.81 8.98
C ASP A 191 10.87 9.70 9.62
N GLU A 192 10.84 9.56 10.95
CA GLU A 192 9.61 9.43 11.75
C GLU A 192 8.62 10.60 11.58
N GLY A 193 9.11 11.78 11.20
CA GLY A 193 8.29 12.97 10.94
C GLY A 193 7.71 13.06 9.51
N VAL A 194 8.11 12.18 8.60
CA VAL A 194 7.57 12.15 7.23
C VAL A 194 6.12 11.70 7.26
N TRP A 195 5.26 12.38 6.50
CA TRP A 195 3.87 12.01 6.39
C TRP A 195 3.68 10.95 5.32
N LEU A 196 2.88 9.94 5.64
CA LEU A 196 2.35 8.97 4.68
C LEU A 196 0.85 9.24 4.54
N VAL A 197 0.39 9.47 3.32
CA VAL A 197 -1.03 9.72 3.03
C VAL A 197 -1.51 8.76 1.96
N CYS A 198 -2.57 8.01 2.26
CA CYS A 198 -3.23 7.13 1.32
C CYS A 198 -4.29 7.93 0.52
N LEU A 199 -4.15 7.89 -0.80
CA LEU A 199 -5.06 8.48 -1.76
C LEU A 199 -5.85 7.39 -2.47
N SER A 200 -7.11 7.67 -2.78
CA SER A 200 -7.84 6.95 -3.83
C SER A 200 -7.49 7.57 -5.17
N VAL A 201 -6.80 6.83 -6.04
CA VAL A 201 -6.36 7.32 -7.35
C VAL A 201 -7.13 6.64 -8.48
N HIS A 202 -7.60 7.44 -9.43
CA HIS A 202 -8.30 6.99 -10.62
C HIS A 202 -7.34 6.79 -11.80
N PHE A 203 -7.55 5.70 -12.54
CA PHE A 203 -6.73 5.27 -13.67
C PHE A 203 -7.58 4.90 -14.88
#